data_AF-A0A1V6FLD5-F1
#
_entry.id   AF-A0A1V6FLD5-F1
#
_cell.length_a   1.000
_cell.length_b   1.000
_cell.length_c   1.000
_cell.angle_alpha   90.00
_cell.angle_beta   90.00
_cell.angle_gamma   90.00
#
_symmetry.space_group_name_H-M   'P 1'
#
loop_
_entity.id
_entity.type
_entity.pdbx_description
1 polymer ?
#
loop_
_entity_poly.entity_id
_entity_poly.type
_entity_poly.pdbx_seq_one_letter_code
_entity_poly.pdbx_strand_id
1 'polypeptide(L)' 'MLAGGDDYELVFTSPSSARSRVKAAALQSETSVTRIGVIEAASGLRLVDATGQPVHRRFASFDHFAS' A
#
# COMPACT_ATOMS: atom_id res chain seq x y z
N MET A 1 -2.75 -2.35 11.47
CA MET A 1 -3.77 -1.28 11.43
C MET A 1 -3.66 -0.62 10.06
N LEU A 2 -4.77 -0.21 9.41
CA LEU A 2 -4.76 0.43 8.08
C LEU A 2 -5.01 1.95 8.14
N ALA A 3 -5.16 2.51 9.35
CA ALA A 3 -5.47 3.91 9.59
C ALA A 3 -5.00 4.35 10.99
N GLY A 4 -3.80 3.92 11.38
CA GLY A 4 -3.08 4.52 12.50
C GLY A 4 -2.08 5.48 11.89
N GLY A 5 -2.45 6.76 11.75
CA GLY A 5 -1.44 7.77 11.39
C GLY A 5 -0.27 7.72 12.38
N ASP A 6 0.91 8.14 11.90
CA ASP A 6 2.25 8.10 12.55
C ASP A 6 3.20 6.99 12.08
N ASP A 7 2.92 6.30 10.98
CA ASP A 7 3.84 5.29 10.42
C ASP A 7 5.08 5.90 9.73
N TYR A 8 4.99 7.13 9.21
CA TYR A 8 6.04 7.81 8.42
C TYR A 8 6.63 6.96 7.27
N GLU A 9 5.88 5.97 6.77
CA GLU A 9 6.29 5.09 5.68
C GLU A 9 6.04 5.71 4.31
N LEU A 10 6.85 5.31 3.32
CA LEU A 10 6.67 5.71 1.93
C LEU A 10 5.77 4.73 1.17
N VAL A 11 4.67 5.24 0.61
CA VAL A 11 3.82 4.51 -0.34
C VAL A 11 4.08 5.04 -1.74
N PHE A 12 4.47 4.14 -2.66
CA PHE A 12 4.77 4.50 -4.05
C PHE A 12 4.30 3.41 -5.02
N THR A 13 4.28 3.74 -6.31
CA THR A 13 3.99 2.80 -7.39
C THR A 13 5.20 2.60 -8.29
N SER A 14 5.31 1.44 -8.92
CA SER A 14 6.39 1.12 -9.85
C SER A 14 5.92 0.12 -10.90
N PRO A 15 6.42 0.19 -12.16
CA PRO A 15 6.16 -0.85 -13.15
C PRO A 15 6.63 -2.22 -12.67
N SER A 16 5.90 -3.27 -13.06
CA SER A 16 6.26 -4.66 -12.69
C SER A 16 7.67 -5.06 -13.17
N SER A 17 8.09 -4.53 -14.32
CA SER A 17 9.44 -4.72 -14.88
C SER A 17 10.56 -4.11 -14.04
N ALA A 18 10.26 -3.15 -13.15
CA ALA A 18 11.24 -2.50 -12.29
C ALA A 18 11.44 -3.21 -10.94
N ARG A 19 10.75 -4.35 -10.69
CA ARG A 19 10.77 -5.06 -9.40
C ARG A 19 12.17 -5.34 -8.87
N SER A 20 13.09 -5.77 -9.72
CA SER A 20 14.47 -6.05 -9.32
C SER A 20 15.21 -4.79 -8.88
N ARG A 21 14.96 -3.64 -9.52
CA ARG A 21 15.56 -2.36 -9.14
C ARG A 21 15.02 -1.86 -7.80
N VAL A 22 13.71 -2.00 -7.56
CA VAL A 22 13.10 -1.66 -6.27
C VAL A 22 13.69 -2.51 -5.15
N LYS A 23 13.85 -3.83 -5.37
CA LYS A 23 14.50 -4.71 -4.39
C LYS A 23 15.95 -4.34 -4.13
N ALA A 24 16.70 -3.98 -5.17
CA ALA A 24 18.08 -3.52 -5.02
C ALA A 24 18.18 -2.21 -4.22
N ALA A 25 17.29 -1.23 -4.49
CA ALA A 25 17.22 0.01 -3.74
C ALA A 25 16.89 -0.23 -2.26
N ALA A 26 15.93 -1.12 -1.97
CA ALA A 26 15.56 -1.51 -0.60
C ALA A 26 16.76 -2.09 0.17
N LEU A 27 17.56 -2.94 -0.48
CA LEU A 27 18.77 -3.49 0.13
C LEU A 27 19.83 -2.41 0.35
N GLN A 28 20.03 -1.50 -0.60
CA GLN A 28 21.03 -0.42 -0.50
C GLN A 28 20.68 0.62 0.55
N SER A 29 19.39 0.92 0.73
CA SER A 29 18.91 1.88 1.73
C SER A 29 18.65 1.24 3.10
N GLU A 30 18.87 -0.07 3.23
CA GLU A 30 18.55 -0.86 4.43
C GLU A 30 17.09 -0.67 4.90
N THR A 31 16.19 -0.41 3.95
CA THR A 31 14.77 -0.15 4.23
C THR A 31 13.94 -1.27 3.64
N SER A 32 13.15 -1.94 4.48
CA SER A 32 12.28 -3.02 4.02
C SER A 32 11.19 -2.49 3.09
N VAL A 33 10.97 -3.17 1.96
CA VAL A 33 9.92 -2.84 0.99
C VAL A 33 9.03 -4.05 0.76
N THR A 34 7.73 -3.85 0.93
CA THR A 34 6.72 -4.91 0.73
C THR A 34 5.75 -4.49 -0.36
N ARG A 35 5.50 -5.39 -1.33
CA ARG A 35 4.46 -5.16 -2.34
C ARG A 35 3.10 -5.50 -1.74
N ILE A 36 2.25 -4.48 -1.62
CA ILE A 36 0.92 -4.60 -0.99
C ILE A 36 -0.25 -4.60 -1.99
N GLY A 37 0.00 -4.39 -3.28
CA GLY A 37 -1.07 -4.32 -4.27
C GLY A 37 -0.59 -4.19 -5.71
N VAL A 38 -1.52 -3.80 -6.58
CA VAL A 38 -1.31 -3.48 -8.00
C VAL A 38 -2.21 -2.29 -8.37
N ILE A 39 -1.74 -1.47 -9.31
CA ILE A 39 -2.56 -0.43 -9.93
C ILE A 39 -3.23 -1.03 -11.17
N GLU A 40 -4.54 -0.83 -11.28
CA GLU A 40 -5.34 -1.21 -12.43
C GLU A 40 -5.92 0.04 -13.09
N ALA A 41 -6.38 -0.08 -14.35
CA ALA A 41 -6.99 1.03 -15.06
C ALA A 41 -8.36 1.45 -14.49
N ALA A 42 -9.04 0.55 -13.79
CA ALA A 42 -10.33 0.83 -13.18
C ALA A 42 -10.16 1.73 -11.95
N SER A 43 -10.97 2.78 -11.86
CA SER A 43 -11.02 3.68 -10.70
C SER A 43 -11.58 2.98 -9.46
N GLY A 44 -11.07 3.35 -8.30
CA GLY A 44 -11.53 2.87 -6.99
C GLY A 44 -10.48 2.06 -6.23
N LEU A 45 -10.82 1.67 -5.00
CA LEU A 45 -9.98 0.83 -4.16
C LEU A 45 -10.72 -0.48 -3.87
N ARG A 46 -10.06 -1.61 -4.14
CA ARG A 46 -10.54 -2.94 -3.76
C ARG A 46 -9.53 -3.55 -2.79
N LEU A 47 -9.94 -3.68 -1.53
CA LEU A 47 -9.19 -4.45 -0.55
C LEU A 47 -9.63 -5.91 -0.64
N VAL A 48 -8.66 -6.83 -0.62
CA VAL A 48 -8.90 -8.27 -0.55
C VAL A 48 -8.19 -8.84 0.68
N ASP A 49 -8.74 -9.91 1.24
CA ASP A 49 -8.09 -10.66 2.31
C ASP A 49 -7.00 -11.61 1.79
N ALA A 50 -6.40 -12.40 2.68
CA ALA A 50 -5.36 -13.37 2.34
C ALA A 50 -5.83 -14.49 1.39
N THR A 51 -7.15 -14.71 1.28
CA THR A 51 -7.77 -15.69 0.38
C THR A 51 -8.23 -15.05 -0.93
N GLY A 52 -8.01 -13.74 -1.11
CA GLY A 52 -8.42 -12.98 -2.28
C GLY A 52 -9.88 -12.52 -2.25
N GLN A 53 -10.60 -12.72 -1.15
CA GLN A 53 -12.00 -12.32 -1.03
C GLN A 53 -12.11 -10.82 -0.75
N PRO A 54 -13.05 -10.10 -1.41
CA PRO A 54 -13.26 -8.68 -1.17
C PRO A 54 -13.58 -8.37 0.30
N VAL A 55 -12.88 -7.40 0.86
CA VAL A 55 -13.16 -6.86 2.19
C VAL A 55 -13.99 -5.60 2.02
N HIS A 56 -15.30 -5.69 2.31
CA HIS A 56 -16.25 -4.57 2.18
C HIS A 56 -16.23 -3.59 3.37
N ARG A 57 -15.24 -3.69 4.27
CA ARG A 57 -15.17 -2.81 5.44
C ARG A 57 -14.82 -1.39 5.00
N ARG A 58 -15.53 -0.42 5.56
CA ARG A 58 -15.24 1.01 5.41
C ARG A 58 -14.11 1.34 6.38
N PHE A 59 -12.92 1.62 5.88
CA PHE A 59 -11.82 2.10 6.69
C PHE A 59 -12.02 3.60 6.89
N ALA A 60 -12.17 4.03 8.14
CA ALA A 60 -12.17 5.45 8.45
C ALA A 60 -10.83 6.04 8.02
N SER A 61 -10.84 7.02 7.12
CA SER A 61 -9.69 7.88 6.89
C SER A 61 -9.46 8.71 8.13
N PHE A 62 -8.19 9.04 8.43
CA PHE A 62 -7.92 10.11 9.36
C PHE A 62 -8.54 11.40 8.81
N ASP A 63 -9.40 12.04 9.60
CA ASP A 63 -10.01 13.32 9.29
C ASP A 63 -9.60 14.29 10.40
N HIS A 64 -8.79 15.29 10.04
CA HIS A 64 -8.30 16.31 10.98
C HIS A 64 -9.42 17.10 11.65
N PHE A 65 -10.65 17.04 11.13
CA PHE A 65 -11.79 17.84 11.58
C PHE A 65 -12.98 16.98 12.03
N ALA A 66 -12.86 15.66 12.03
CA ALA A 66 -13.88 14.79 12.62
C ALA A 66 -13.87 15.00 14.14
N SER A 67 -14.91 15.67 14.64
CA SER A 67 -15.20 15.86 16.07
C SER A 67 -15.95 14.67 16.65
#